data_AF-A0A936EQA2-F1
#
_entry.id   AF-A0A936EQA2-F1
#
_cell.length_a   1.000
_cell.length_b   1.000
_cell.length_c   1.000
_cell.angle_alpha   90.00
_cell.angle_beta   90.00
_cell.angle_gamma   90.00
#
_symmetry.space_group_name_H-M   'P 1'
#
loop_
_entity.id
_entity.type
_entity.pdbx_description
1 polymer ?
#
loop_
_entity_poly.entity_id
_entity_poly.type
_entity_poly.pdbx_seq_one_letter_code
_entity_poly.pdbx_strand_id
1 'polypeptide(L)'
;MSKKNKKIILEDLLITDYAAEGKALAKLDGKVIFISGAVPGDVADVLLTKNKKDWAEGRVVKIKERSTERVDPFCKHFGICGGCKWQMLPYAKQLQYKQQEVEQNLRRIGKVDLPEILPIIGADDTVHYRNKLEFTFSNKQYYPNPLPPPPPEGGALDTDDIGSFNEFKDSQVPPLGGGGGFGALGFHVPRIFDKVIDIEECYLMDDVNNKIRNTVRAFALENNFTFYDIRQHTGWLRNIIIRLCSTGELMVNICLNYDEESDRKKLFDHLLEQVHEITTLLYTINPKWNDSIYDLTPQVYFGKGFATERLEDFEFKISPKSFFQTNTKQAEKLYTVTREFAALTGNEIVYDLYCGTGSIGIFVSKQAKKIIGVEVIEEAIADAKENAALNNISHAAFFAGDVIKICNDEFFGVHGRPDVIITDPPRAGMHEKLVNKLLEIAAPRIVYVSCNTATQARDLGLLSEKYQVEKIQPVDMFPHTHHIECVVLLKLR
;
A
#
# COMPACT_ATOMS: atom_id res chain seq x y z
N MET A 1 -37.48 8.58 8.62
CA MET A 1 -36.74 9.49 9.54
C MET A 1 -35.59 8.72 10.16
N SER A 2 -34.35 8.98 9.73
CA SER A 2 -33.17 8.32 10.29
C SER A 2 -32.96 8.78 11.74
N LYS A 3 -32.89 7.85 12.71
CA LYS A 3 -32.50 8.15 14.09
C LYS A 3 -31.16 8.90 14.04
N LYS A 4 -31.15 10.21 14.34
CA LYS A 4 -29.89 10.94 14.58
C LYS A 4 -29.16 10.20 15.69
N ASN A 5 -28.06 9.52 15.34
CA ASN A 5 -27.20 8.88 16.33
C ASN A 5 -26.75 9.96 17.31
N LYS A 6 -27.17 9.84 18.58
CA LYS A 6 -26.66 10.69 19.66
C LYS A 6 -25.13 10.53 19.67
N LYS A 7 -24.40 11.63 19.50
CA LYS A 7 -22.94 11.61 19.62
C LYS A 7 -22.60 11.24 21.06
N ILE A 8 -21.95 10.10 21.26
CA ILE A 8 -21.52 9.63 22.58
C ILE A 8 -20.03 9.89 22.66
N ILE A 9 -19.62 10.70 23.64
CA ILE A 9 -18.22 10.93 23.98
C ILE A 9 -17.96 10.19 25.28
N LEU A 10 -16.92 9.37 25.30
CA LEU A 10 -16.37 8.78 26.50
C LEU A 10 -15.23 9.67 26.95
N GLU A 11 -15.34 10.25 28.13
CA GLU A 11 -14.34 11.18 28.66
C GLU A 11 -13.27 10.42 29.44
N ASP A 12 -12.05 10.96 29.42
CA ASP A 12 -10.90 10.49 30.22
C ASP A 12 -10.63 8.98 30.10
N LEU A 13 -10.78 8.42 28.89
CA LEU A 13 -10.59 7.00 28.63
C LEU A 13 -9.09 6.68 28.53
N LEU A 14 -8.59 5.84 29.44
CA LEU A 14 -7.24 5.31 29.39
C LEU A 14 -7.11 4.28 28.25
N ILE A 15 -6.16 4.53 27.37
CA ILE A 15 -5.82 3.65 26.25
C ILE A 15 -4.77 2.66 26.73
N THR A 16 -5.03 1.37 26.57
CA THR A 16 -4.24 0.33 27.24
C THR A 16 -3.39 -0.50 26.29
N ASP A 17 -3.80 -0.63 25.03
CA ASP A 17 -3.15 -1.56 24.10
C ASP A 17 -3.37 -1.15 22.63
N TYR A 18 -2.80 -1.90 21.68
CA TYR A 18 -3.12 -1.83 20.26
C TYR A 18 -3.98 -3.00 19.80
N ALA A 19 -4.69 -2.74 18.72
CA ALA A 19 -5.43 -3.71 17.94
C ALA A 19 -5.00 -3.63 16.48
N ALA A 20 -5.51 -4.58 15.68
CA ALA A 20 -5.31 -4.62 14.24
C ALA A 20 -5.79 -3.33 13.54
N GLU A 21 -5.37 -3.17 12.28
CA GLU A 21 -5.75 -2.04 11.40
C GLU A 21 -5.32 -0.65 11.91
N GLY A 22 -4.36 -0.63 12.84
CA GLY A 22 -3.81 0.59 13.39
C GLY A 22 -4.71 1.34 14.38
N LYS A 23 -5.62 0.62 15.03
CA LYS A 23 -6.47 1.14 16.10
C LYS A 23 -5.85 0.82 17.46
N ALA A 24 -5.93 1.74 18.39
CA ALA A 24 -5.66 1.46 19.79
C ALA A 24 -6.88 0.79 20.45
N LEU A 25 -6.70 0.22 21.63
CA LEU A 25 -7.70 -0.51 22.38
C LEU A 25 -7.81 0.03 23.80
N ALA A 26 -9.04 0.21 24.24
CA ALA A 26 -9.39 0.45 25.64
C ALA A 26 -10.53 -0.49 26.06
N LYS A 27 -10.66 -0.72 27.36
CA LYS A 27 -11.78 -1.47 27.94
C LYS A 27 -12.50 -0.59 28.95
N LEU A 28 -13.82 -0.50 28.83
CA LEU A 28 -14.69 0.21 29.76
C LEU A 28 -15.87 -0.69 30.11
N ASP A 29 -16.06 -1.03 31.39
CA ASP A 29 -17.16 -1.90 31.86
C ASP A 29 -17.29 -3.22 31.08
N GLY A 30 -16.15 -3.86 30.77
CA GLY A 30 -16.10 -5.11 29.99
C GLY A 30 -16.28 -4.95 28.48
N LYS A 31 -16.58 -3.75 27.99
CA LYS A 31 -16.73 -3.43 26.58
C LYS A 31 -15.39 -3.07 25.93
N VAL A 32 -15.10 -3.66 24.77
CA VAL A 32 -13.88 -3.36 24.01
C VAL A 32 -14.10 -2.18 23.07
N ILE A 33 -13.23 -1.18 23.12
CA ILE A 33 -13.35 0.04 22.32
C ILE A 33 -12.11 0.17 21.43
N PHE A 34 -12.31 0.16 20.11
CA PHE A 34 -11.26 0.36 19.12
C PHE A 34 -11.16 1.85 18.75
N ILE A 35 -9.98 2.43 18.88
CA ILE A 35 -9.80 3.89 18.95
C ILE A 35 -8.77 4.33 17.92
N SER A 36 -9.17 5.18 16.99
CA SER A 36 -8.25 5.79 16.01
C SER A 36 -7.60 7.05 16.58
N GLY A 37 -6.30 7.25 16.33
CA GLY A 37 -5.56 8.47 16.68
C GLY A 37 -4.91 8.47 18.08
N ALA A 38 -4.96 7.34 18.79
CA ALA A 38 -4.37 7.17 20.12
C ALA A 38 -3.20 6.20 20.13
N VAL A 39 -2.42 6.26 21.21
CA VAL A 39 -1.41 5.26 21.59
C VAL A 39 -1.65 4.75 23.03
N PRO A 40 -1.22 3.53 23.38
CA PRO A 40 -1.24 3.03 24.75
C PRO A 40 -0.55 3.99 25.71
N GLY A 41 -1.20 4.25 26.83
CA GLY A 41 -0.81 5.25 27.83
C GLY A 41 -1.46 6.63 27.61
N ASP A 42 -2.08 6.91 26.46
CA ASP A 42 -2.87 8.14 26.31
C ASP A 42 -4.12 8.08 27.20
N VAL A 43 -4.51 9.22 27.76
CA VAL A 43 -5.85 9.45 28.33
C VAL A 43 -6.57 10.43 27.40
N ALA A 44 -7.73 10.04 26.88
CA ALA A 44 -8.38 10.79 25.80
C ALA A 44 -9.90 10.81 25.89
N ASP A 45 -10.48 11.90 25.39
CA ASP A 45 -11.91 11.97 25.09
C ASP A 45 -12.17 11.32 23.72
N VAL A 46 -13.02 10.30 23.69
CA VAL A 46 -13.26 9.45 22.52
C VAL A 46 -14.70 9.57 22.05
N LEU A 47 -14.88 10.06 20.82
CA LEU A 47 -16.19 10.08 20.16
C LEU A 47 -16.45 8.72 19.53
N LEU A 48 -17.51 8.04 19.98
CA LEU A 48 -17.97 6.79 19.38
C LEU A 48 -18.57 7.03 18.00
N THR A 49 -18.04 6.32 17.01
CA THR A 49 -18.53 6.30 15.63
C THR A 49 -19.41 5.09 15.36
N LYS A 50 -19.19 3.99 16.08
CA LYS A 50 -20.03 2.80 16.07
C LYS A 50 -20.15 2.27 17.50
N ASN A 51 -21.36 1.96 17.92
CA ASN A 51 -21.63 1.53 19.29
C ASN A 51 -22.47 0.26 19.27
N LYS A 52 -21.87 -0.88 19.64
CA LYS A 52 -22.53 -2.18 19.83
C LYS A 52 -22.52 -2.55 21.31
N LYS A 53 -23.16 -3.66 21.68
CA LYS A 53 -23.28 -4.09 23.09
C LYS A 53 -21.89 -4.35 23.69
N ASP A 54 -21.15 -5.26 23.08
CA ASP A 54 -19.87 -5.77 23.63
C ASP A 54 -18.64 -5.06 23.06
N TRP A 55 -18.81 -4.24 22.02
CA TRP A 55 -17.72 -3.49 21.42
C TRP A 55 -18.16 -2.14 20.83
N ALA A 56 -17.20 -1.22 20.64
CA ALA A 56 -17.40 0.05 19.94
C ALA A 56 -16.18 0.45 19.10
N GLU A 57 -16.39 1.32 18.12
CA GLU A 57 -15.33 2.05 17.42
C GLU A 57 -15.47 3.54 17.73
N GLY A 58 -14.34 4.20 17.96
CA GLY A 58 -14.27 5.63 18.22
C GLY A 58 -13.04 6.29 17.62
N ARG A 59 -13.02 7.61 17.66
CA ARG A 59 -11.86 8.43 17.34
C ARG A 59 -11.56 9.39 18.49
N VAL A 60 -10.29 9.65 18.73
CA VAL A 60 -9.87 10.69 19.65
C VAL A 60 -10.43 12.03 19.19
N VAL A 61 -11.04 12.77 20.11
CA VAL A 61 -11.43 14.17 19.95
C VAL A 61 -10.42 15.08 20.63
N LYS A 62 -9.96 14.68 21.82
CA LYS A 62 -9.00 15.42 22.62
C LYS A 62 -8.11 14.46 23.39
N ILE A 63 -6.80 14.69 23.36
CA ILE A 63 -5.86 14.04 24.28
C ILE A 63 -5.80 14.90 25.55
N LYS A 64 -6.04 14.28 26.72
CA LYS A 64 -5.97 14.91 28.05
C LYS A 64 -4.58 14.73 28.65
N GLU A 65 -4.06 13.52 28.56
CA GLU A 65 -2.72 13.15 28.99
C GLU A 65 -2.05 12.34 27.87
N ARG A 66 -0.83 12.71 27.50
CA ARG A 66 -0.06 12.04 26.45
C ARG A 66 0.74 10.90 27.07
N SER A 67 0.72 9.74 26.42
CA SER A 67 1.63 8.64 26.73
C SER A 67 3.09 9.10 26.67
N THR A 68 3.93 8.57 27.55
CA THR A 68 5.38 8.76 27.51
C THR A 68 6.03 8.14 26.28
N GLU A 69 5.35 7.19 25.62
CA GLU A 69 5.81 6.56 24.38
C GLU A 69 5.33 7.31 23.14
N ARG A 70 4.50 8.36 23.27
CA ARG A 70 3.95 9.09 22.12
C ARG A 70 4.98 10.05 21.52
N VAL A 71 5.21 9.95 20.21
CA VAL A 71 6.04 10.92 19.46
C VAL A 71 5.17 11.86 18.64
N ASP A 72 5.71 13.02 18.30
CA ASP A 72 5.05 13.96 17.38
C ASP A 72 5.22 13.49 15.93
N PRO A 73 4.12 13.37 15.16
CA PRO A 73 4.18 13.06 13.74
C PRO A 73 4.96 14.14 12.97
N PHE A 74 5.90 13.72 12.12
CA PHE A 74 6.65 14.65 11.28
C PHE A 74 5.84 15.18 10.09
N CYS A 75 4.81 14.45 9.62
CA CYS A 75 3.99 14.90 8.50
C CYS A 75 2.81 15.76 8.98
N LYS A 76 2.74 17.00 8.51
CA LYS A 76 1.62 17.93 8.80
C LYS A 76 0.23 17.40 8.37
N HIS A 77 0.20 16.48 7.41
CA HIS A 77 -1.03 15.87 6.90
C HIS A 77 -1.46 14.62 7.71
N PHE A 78 -0.65 14.19 8.71
CA PHE A 78 -0.93 13.01 9.52
C PHE A 78 -2.27 13.14 10.29
N GLY A 79 -2.96 12.02 10.51
CA GLY A 79 -4.27 11.98 11.17
C GLY A 79 -5.45 12.26 10.24
N ILE A 80 -5.23 12.98 9.14
CA ILE A 80 -6.22 13.23 8.08
C ILE A 80 -5.91 12.34 6.88
N CYS A 81 -4.65 12.32 6.45
CA CYS A 81 -4.16 11.55 5.32
C CYS A 81 -4.36 10.03 5.50
N GLY A 82 -4.78 9.38 4.42
CA GLY A 82 -4.93 7.93 4.36
C GLY A 82 -3.61 7.15 4.44
N GLY A 83 -2.50 7.76 4.02
CA GLY A 83 -1.22 7.07 3.76
C GLY A 83 -0.49 6.55 4.99
N CYS A 84 -0.51 7.29 6.11
CA CYS A 84 0.19 6.92 7.34
C CYS A 84 -0.79 6.81 8.51
N LYS A 85 -0.62 5.80 9.38
CA LYS A 85 -1.49 5.55 10.53
C LYS A 85 -0.78 5.58 11.88
N TRP A 86 0.54 5.42 11.91
CA TRP A 86 1.33 5.25 13.15
C TRP A 86 2.51 6.19 13.31
N GLN A 87 2.52 7.38 12.68
CA GLN A 87 3.61 8.34 12.90
C GLN A 87 3.69 8.87 14.34
N MET A 88 2.63 8.72 15.13
CA MET A 88 2.63 9.05 16.56
C MET A 88 3.29 7.98 17.44
N LEU A 89 3.81 6.90 16.86
CA LEU A 89 4.51 5.81 17.55
C LEU A 89 6.00 5.75 17.16
N PRO A 90 6.89 5.56 18.15
CA PRO A 90 8.28 5.19 17.91
C PRO A 90 8.35 3.94 17.02
N TYR A 91 9.31 3.92 16.11
CA TYR A 91 9.39 2.83 15.12
C TYR A 91 9.57 1.45 15.77
N ALA A 92 10.38 1.35 16.83
CA ALA A 92 10.55 0.11 17.60
C ALA A 92 9.22 -0.42 18.16
N LYS A 93 8.30 0.47 18.55
CA LYS A 93 6.96 0.09 19.02
C LYS A 93 6.07 -0.37 17.87
N GLN A 94 6.17 0.26 16.71
CA GLN A 94 5.47 -0.24 15.51
C GLN A 94 5.88 -1.69 15.21
N LEU A 95 7.18 -2.00 15.23
CA LEU A 95 7.68 -3.37 15.04
C LEU A 95 7.15 -4.32 16.12
N GLN A 96 7.18 -3.92 17.40
CA GLN A 96 6.63 -4.70 18.50
C GLN A 96 5.15 -5.05 18.26
N TYR A 97 4.32 -4.07 17.89
CA TYR A 97 2.89 -4.32 17.67
C TYR A 97 2.63 -5.17 16.42
N LYS A 98 3.41 -4.99 15.35
CA LYS A 98 3.34 -5.85 14.16
C LYS A 98 3.68 -7.30 14.48
N GLN A 99 4.77 -7.52 15.24
CA GLN A 99 5.17 -8.84 15.72
C GLN A 99 4.03 -9.50 16.52
N GLN A 100 3.46 -8.77 17.48
CA GLN A 100 2.34 -9.24 18.30
C GLN A 100 1.11 -9.58 17.46
N GLU A 101 0.79 -8.77 16.44
CA GLU A 101 -0.34 -9.04 15.54
C GLU A 101 -0.15 -10.36 14.78
N VAL A 102 1.05 -10.63 14.26
CA VAL A 102 1.37 -11.90 13.59
C VAL A 102 1.20 -13.07 14.55
N GLU A 103 1.80 -12.98 15.74
CA GLU A 103 1.72 -14.02 16.76
C GLU A 103 0.26 -14.32 17.16
N GLN A 104 -0.54 -13.28 17.39
CA GLN A 104 -1.94 -13.44 17.77
C GLN A 104 -2.78 -14.04 16.64
N ASN A 105 -2.62 -13.58 15.40
CA ASN A 105 -3.38 -14.07 14.26
C ASN A 105 -3.07 -15.55 14.00
N LEU A 106 -1.78 -15.91 13.94
CA LEU A 106 -1.36 -17.29 13.68
C LEU A 106 -1.82 -18.24 14.80
N ARG A 107 -1.63 -17.86 16.08
CA ARG A 107 -2.02 -18.72 17.22
C ARG A 107 -3.53 -18.88 17.38
N ARG A 108 -4.31 -17.82 17.16
CA ARG A 108 -5.78 -17.83 17.39
C ARG A 108 -6.55 -18.43 16.21
N ILE A 109 -6.13 -18.15 14.98
CA ILE A 109 -6.86 -18.54 13.77
C ILE A 109 -6.33 -19.85 13.20
N GLY A 110 -5.01 -20.03 13.19
CA GLY A 110 -4.38 -21.15 12.48
C GLY A 110 -4.67 -22.51 13.07
N LYS A 111 -4.85 -22.61 14.40
CA LYS A 111 -5.10 -23.89 15.11
C LYS A 111 -4.08 -24.98 14.74
N VAL A 112 -2.84 -24.59 14.49
CA VAL A 112 -1.71 -25.46 14.18
C VAL A 112 -0.60 -25.26 15.20
N ASP A 113 0.25 -26.26 15.36
CA ASP A 113 1.50 -26.11 16.10
C ASP A 113 2.41 -25.14 15.34
N LEU A 114 2.94 -24.15 16.07
CA LEU A 114 3.80 -23.12 15.51
C LEU A 114 5.17 -23.20 16.17
N PRO A 115 6.26 -23.08 15.40
CA PRO A 115 7.59 -22.88 15.95
C PRO A 115 7.69 -21.50 16.62
N GLU A 116 8.85 -21.19 17.19
CA GLU A 116 9.17 -19.82 17.56
C GLU A 116 9.10 -18.93 16.32
N ILE A 117 8.37 -17.81 16.43
CA ILE A 117 8.26 -16.83 15.36
C ILE A 117 9.49 -15.95 15.43
N LEU A 118 10.22 -15.85 14.31
CA LEU A 118 11.44 -15.06 14.25
C LEU A 118 11.13 -13.56 14.48
N PRO A 119 12.07 -12.78 15.06
CA PRO A 119 11.88 -11.34 15.21
C PRO A 119 11.60 -10.66 13.88
N ILE A 120 10.60 -9.77 13.84
CA ILE A 120 10.26 -8.99 12.65
C ILE A 120 11.47 -8.25 12.09
N ILE A 121 11.67 -8.38 10.79
CA ILE A 121 12.69 -7.62 10.07
C ILE A 121 12.16 -6.21 9.83
N GLY A 122 12.85 -5.22 10.38
CA GLY A 122 12.53 -3.81 10.21
C GLY A 122 13.11 -3.19 8.93
N ALA A 123 12.51 -2.06 8.55
CA ALA A 123 13.02 -1.13 7.57
C ALA A 123 14.18 -0.31 8.13
N ASP A 124 15.22 -0.15 7.30
CA ASP A 124 16.35 0.74 7.62
C ASP A 124 15.90 2.19 7.45
N ASP A 125 15.13 2.46 6.39
CA ASP A 125 14.51 3.77 6.12
C ASP A 125 13.01 3.71 6.44
N THR A 126 12.56 4.62 7.30
CA THR A 126 11.13 4.73 7.68
C THR A 126 10.39 5.83 6.90
N VAL A 127 11.14 6.70 6.24
CA VAL A 127 10.68 7.75 5.32
C VAL A 127 11.33 7.57 3.95
N HIS A 128 10.73 8.15 2.91
CA HIS A 128 11.23 8.13 1.52
C HIS A 128 11.47 6.72 0.94
N TYR A 129 10.82 5.70 1.50
CA TYR A 129 11.01 4.29 1.12
C TYR A 129 10.15 3.84 -0.06
N ARG A 130 9.06 4.56 -0.37
CA ARG A 130 8.13 4.17 -1.44
C ARG A 130 8.68 4.54 -2.79
N ASN A 131 8.81 3.53 -3.65
CA ASN A 131 9.18 3.70 -5.06
C ASN A 131 7.97 3.99 -5.96
N LYS A 132 6.73 3.87 -5.48
CA LYS A 132 5.51 4.15 -6.26
C LYS A 132 4.48 4.89 -5.41
N LEU A 133 3.96 6.00 -5.94
CA LEU A 133 2.85 6.76 -5.36
C LEU A 133 1.83 7.12 -6.45
N GLU A 134 0.56 7.20 -6.05
CA GLU A 134 -0.55 7.57 -6.93
C GLU A 134 -1.38 8.65 -6.26
N PHE A 135 -1.50 9.79 -6.91
CA PHE A 135 -2.23 10.96 -6.41
C PHE A 135 -3.42 11.25 -7.30
N THR A 136 -4.49 11.75 -6.69
CA THR A 136 -5.74 12.07 -7.37
C THR A 136 -5.94 13.58 -7.40
N PHE A 137 -6.34 14.10 -8.55
CA PHE A 137 -6.89 15.43 -8.71
C PHE A 137 -8.37 15.42 -8.36
N SER A 138 -8.84 16.44 -7.64
CA SER A 138 -10.25 16.63 -7.36
C SER A 138 -10.60 18.10 -7.33
N ASN A 139 -11.75 18.48 -7.88
CA ASN A 139 -12.33 19.81 -7.66
C ASN A 139 -12.90 20.00 -6.24
N LYS A 140 -12.89 18.95 -5.41
CA LYS A 140 -13.41 18.96 -4.03
C LYS A 140 -12.31 18.67 -3.03
N GLN A 141 -11.73 19.73 -2.50
CA GLN A 141 -10.80 19.66 -1.39
C GLN A 141 -11.51 19.23 -0.09
N TYR A 142 -10.86 18.35 0.67
CA TYR A 142 -11.28 18.01 2.02
C TYR A 142 -10.64 18.96 3.02
N TYR A 143 -11.49 19.61 3.81
CA TYR A 143 -11.09 20.36 5.00
C TYR A 143 -11.59 19.63 6.25
N PRO A 144 -10.70 19.27 7.19
CA PRO A 144 -11.11 18.68 8.47
C PRO A 144 -11.92 19.71 9.28
N ASN A 145 -12.86 19.23 10.11
CA ASN A 145 -13.58 20.04 11.09
C ASN A 145 -13.32 19.49 12.52
N PRO A 146 -12.80 20.30 13.46
CA PRO A 146 -12.37 21.69 13.25
C PRO A 146 -11.19 21.77 12.28
N LEU A 147 -11.11 22.87 11.56
CA LEU A 147 -9.96 23.21 10.71
C LEU A 147 -8.70 23.19 11.59
N PRO A 148 -7.52 22.75 11.07
CA PRO A 148 -6.28 23.03 11.76
C PRO A 148 -6.18 24.53 12.02
N PRO A 149 -5.60 24.95 13.16
CA PRO A 149 -5.40 26.36 13.43
C PRO A 149 -4.64 27.00 12.24
N PRO A 150 -4.96 28.25 11.87
CA PRO A 150 -4.23 28.93 10.81
C PRO A 150 -2.72 28.93 11.15
N PRO A 151 -1.83 28.86 10.14
CA PRO A 151 -0.41 29.04 10.39
C PRO A 151 -0.21 30.38 11.11
N PRO A 152 0.74 30.47 12.06
CA PRO A 152 1.02 31.73 12.72
C PRO A 152 1.45 32.75 11.66
N GLU A 153 0.62 33.76 11.43
CA GLU A 153 1.04 34.92 10.65
C GLU A 153 2.20 35.57 11.41
N GLY A 154 3.34 35.72 10.72
CA GLY A 154 4.58 36.13 11.36
C GLY A 154 4.45 37.47 12.08
N GLY A 155 4.83 37.50 13.36
CA GLY A 155 4.93 38.74 14.15
C GLY A 155 3.88 38.83 15.26
N ALA A 156 4.32 39.29 16.43
CA ALA A 156 3.62 39.23 17.71
C ALA A 156 2.42 40.20 17.86
N LEU A 157 1.76 40.03 19.02
CA LEU A 157 0.78 40.88 19.75
C LEU A 157 -0.70 40.52 19.46
N ASP A 158 -1.61 40.48 20.43
CA ASP A 158 -1.59 40.71 21.87
C ASP A 158 -2.80 39.96 22.48
N THR A 159 -2.75 39.73 23.79
CA THR A 159 -3.80 39.07 24.58
C THR A 159 -5.01 39.97 24.77
N ASP A 160 -6.21 39.37 24.65
CA ASP A 160 -7.53 39.82 25.16
C ASP A 160 -8.61 39.99 24.07
N ASP A 161 -9.18 38.86 23.59
CA ASP A 161 -10.63 38.73 23.42
C ASP A 161 -11.01 37.29 23.01
N ILE A 162 -11.20 36.42 24.00
CA ILE A 162 -11.84 35.11 23.79
C ILE A 162 -13.35 35.33 23.89
N GLY A 163 -13.98 35.58 22.75
CA GLY A 163 -15.42 35.82 22.63
C GLY A 163 -16.08 35.02 21.50
N SER A 164 -16.89 34.02 21.88
CA SER A 164 -17.92 33.35 21.07
C SER A 164 -17.47 32.46 19.89
N PHE A 165 -17.41 31.15 20.14
CA PHE A 165 -17.57 30.14 19.10
C PHE A 165 -19.05 30.01 18.75
N ASN A 166 -19.48 30.55 17.61
CA ASN A 166 -20.63 30.04 16.85
C ASN A 166 -20.62 30.51 15.39
N GLU A 167 -20.88 29.54 14.51
CA GLU A 167 -21.34 29.66 13.11
C GLU A 167 -20.51 30.54 12.16
N PHE A 168 -19.53 29.90 11.50
CA PHE A 168 -19.03 30.43 10.23
C PHE A 168 -20.12 30.32 9.15
N LYS A 169 -20.55 31.47 8.64
CA LYS A 169 -21.41 31.60 7.47
C LYS A 169 -20.59 31.32 6.20
N ASP A 170 -21.19 30.63 5.23
CA ASP A 170 -20.65 30.34 3.88
C ASP A 170 -20.05 31.57 3.15
N SER A 171 -20.36 32.78 3.61
CA SER A 171 -19.96 34.06 3.02
C SER A 171 -18.51 34.51 3.29
N GLN A 172 -17.68 33.72 3.99
CA GLN A 172 -16.24 34.02 4.17
C GLN A 172 -15.34 33.23 3.21
N VAL A 173 -15.93 32.47 2.29
CA VAL A 173 -15.25 32.02 1.06
C VAL A 173 -15.24 33.22 0.09
N PRO A 174 -14.09 33.67 -0.44
CA PRO A 174 -14.07 34.75 -1.42
C PRO A 174 -15.00 34.41 -2.60
N PRO A 175 -15.68 35.42 -3.18
CA PRO A 175 -16.79 35.18 -4.10
C PRO A 175 -16.32 34.44 -5.35
N LEU A 176 -16.99 33.31 -5.57
CA LEU A 176 -16.78 32.33 -6.62
C LEU A 176 -17.15 32.90 -7.99
N GLY A 177 -16.16 33.03 -8.88
CA GLY A 177 -16.41 33.07 -10.32
C GLY A 177 -16.62 31.64 -10.82
N GLY A 178 -17.86 31.30 -11.17
CA GLY A 178 -18.27 30.10 -11.93
C GLY A 178 -17.36 28.86 -11.89
N GLY A 179 -17.51 28.02 -10.86
CA GLY A 179 -17.10 26.60 -10.91
C GLY A 179 -15.81 26.16 -10.21
N GLY A 180 -15.13 27.04 -9.46
CA GLY A 180 -13.84 26.73 -8.82
C GLY A 180 -13.87 26.59 -7.30
N GLY A 181 -13.82 25.36 -6.78
CA GLY A 181 -13.10 25.12 -5.52
C GLY A 181 -11.60 25.09 -5.84
N PHE A 182 -10.72 25.53 -4.93
CA PHE A 182 -9.28 25.28 -5.07
C PHE A 182 -9.10 23.77 -5.26
N GLY A 183 -8.68 23.37 -6.47
CA GLY A 183 -8.53 21.96 -6.78
C GLY A 183 -7.51 21.32 -5.83
N ALA A 184 -7.78 20.10 -5.39
CA ALA A 184 -6.89 19.34 -4.53
C ALA A 184 -6.10 18.32 -5.35
N LEU A 185 -4.82 18.14 -5.02
CA LEU A 185 -3.99 17.05 -5.53
C LEU A 185 -3.39 16.28 -4.35
N GLY A 186 -3.80 15.03 -4.18
CA GLY A 186 -3.35 14.22 -3.05
C GLY A 186 -4.08 12.89 -2.91
N PHE A 187 -4.39 12.48 -1.68
CA PHE A 187 -5.08 11.21 -1.41
C PHE A 187 -6.53 11.43 -0.99
N HIS A 188 -7.37 10.44 -1.30
CA HIS A 188 -8.71 10.35 -0.72
C HIS A 188 -8.67 10.21 0.80
N VAL A 189 -9.63 10.85 1.47
CA VAL A 189 -9.84 10.64 2.90
C VAL A 189 -10.46 9.25 3.09
N PRO A 190 -10.02 8.46 4.09
CA PRO A 190 -10.64 7.17 4.37
C PRO A 190 -12.16 7.25 4.47
N ARG A 191 -12.86 6.37 3.73
CA ARG A 191 -14.34 6.29 3.63
C ARG A 191 -15.02 7.45 2.88
N ILE A 192 -14.28 8.39 2.29
CA ILE A 192 -14.79 9.48 1.47
C ILE A 192 -14.12 9.42 0.09
N PHE A 193 -14.87 8.98 -0.92
CA PHE A 193 -14.32 8.74 -2.26
C PHE A 193 -14.32 9.98 -3.16
N ASP A 194 -15.08 11.02 -2.81
CA ASP A 194 -15.30 12.20 -3.66
C ASP A 194 -14.56 13.45 -3.19
N LYS A 195 -13.76 13.33 -2.12
CA LYS A 195 -12.95 14.43 -1.59
C LYS A 195 -11.51 14.00 -1.44
N VAL A 196 -10.60 14.92 -1.73
CA VAL A 196 -9.15 14.70 -1.69
C VAL A 196 -8.52 15.69 -0.72
N ILE A 197 -7.57 15.22 0.08
CA ILE A 197 -6.72 16.09 0.89
C ILE A 197 -5.67 16.67 -0.03
N ASP A 198 -5.54 17.98 -0.01
CA ASP A 198 -4.47 18.64 -0.77
C ASP A 198 -3.13 18.42 -0.07
N ILE A 199 -2.17 17.83 -0.79
CA ILE A 199 -0.88 17.40 -0.23
C ILE A 199 0.25 18.17 -0.92
N GLU A 200 0.85 19.08 -0.18
CA GLU A 200 2.06 19.80 -0.60
C GLU A 200 3.30 18.93 -0.42
N GLU A 201 3.37 18.18 0.67
CA GLU A 201 4.56 17.42 1.04
C GLU A 201 4.19 15.99 1.46
N CYS A 202 4.85 15.01 0.84
CA CYS A 202 4.72 13.60 1.14
C CYS A 202 6.11 12.99 1.37
N TYR A 203 6.36 12.60 2.62
CA TYR A 203 7.59 11.97 3.08
C TYR A 203 7.66 10.46 2.78
N LEU A 204 6.75 9.91 1.99
CA LEU A 204 6.77 8.47 1.66
C LEU A 204 7.70 8.13 0.51
N MET A 205 7.95 9.06 -0.41
CA MET A 205 8.89 8.94 -1.52
C MET A 205 9.89 10.09 -1.44
N ASP A 206 11.04 9.97 -2.11
CA ASP A 206 11.98 11.06 -2.38
C ASP A 206 11.26 12.35 -2.83
N ASP A 207 11.82 13.51 -2.49
CA ASP A 207 11.20 14.84 -2.68
C ASP A 207 10.81 15.14 -4.14
N VAL A 208 11.38 14.45 -5.12
CA VAL A 208 10.97 14.54 -6.53
C VAL A 208 9.47 14.34 -6.74
N ASN A 209 8.81 13.54 -5.89
CA ASN A 209 7.36 13.36 -5.92
C ASN A 209 6.60 14.66 -5.59
N ASN A 210 7.11 15.44 -4.64
CA ASN A 210 6.53 16.73 -4.26
C ASN A 210 6.77 17.75 -5.37
N LYS A 211 8.00 17.80 -5.92
CA LYS A 211 8.36 18.64 -7.07
C LYS A 211 7.40 18.42 -8.25
N ILE A 212 7.23 17.17 -8.70
CA ILE A 212 6.31 16.82 -9.80
C ILE A 212 4.87 17.28 -9.49
N ARG A 213 4.31 16.90 -8.34
CA ARG A 213 2.92 17.27 -7.99
C ARG A 213 2.73 18.78 -7.97
N ASN A 214 3.65 19.50 -7.34
CA ASN A 214 3.53 20.93 -7.11
C ASN A 214 3.70 21.71 -8.42
N THR A 215 4.63 21.30 -9.30
CA THR A 215 4.76 21.84 -10.65
C THR A 215 3.50 21.64 -11.47
N VAL A 216 2.96 20.41 -11.54
CA VAL A 216 1.74 20.14 -12.32
C VAL A 216 0.56 20.94 -11.78
N ARG A 217 0.39 21.00 -10.45
CA ARG A 217 -0.70 21.77 -9.81
C ARG A 217 -0.58 23.26 -10.10
N ALA A 218 0.59 23.86 -9.92
CA ALA A 218 0.80 25.29 -10.18
C ALA A 218 0.49 25.63 -11.64
N PHE A 219 1.07 24.87 -12.58
CA PHE A 219 0.84 25.07 -14.01
C PHE A 219 -0.64 24.90 -14.40
N ALA A 220 -1.31 23.90 -13.83
CA ALA A 220 -2.73 23.66 -14.09
C ALA A 220 -3.61 24.80 -13.59
N LEU A 221 -3.33 25.37 -12.42
CA LEU A 221 -4.07 26.53 -11.89
C LEU A 221 -3.82 27.78 -12.74
N GLU A 222 -2.57 28.04 -13.13
CA GLU A 222 -2.21 29.19 -13.99
C GLU A 222 -2.86 29.13 -15.37
N ASN A 223 -3.03 27.93 -15.93
CA ASN A 223 -3.62 27.71 -17.26
C ASN A 223 -5.13 27.36 -17.21
N ASN A 224 -5.77 27.42 -16.04
CA ASN A 224 -7.19 27.09 -15.84
C ASN A 224 -7.57 25.66 -16.26
N PHE A 225 -6.65 24.69 -16.11
CA PHE A 225 -6.95 23.29 -16.35
C PHE A 225 -7.83 22.72 -15.25
N THR A 226 -8.87 21.99 -15.67
CA THR A 226 -9.90 21.51 -14.75
C THR A 226 -9.48 20.22 -14.05
N PHE A 227 -9.66 20.18 -12.73
CA PHE A 227 -9.48 18.97 -11.94
C PHE A 227 -10.75 18.13 -12.01
N TYR A 228 -10.59 16.82 -11.99
CA TYR A 228 -11.70 15.89 -12.18
C TYR A 228 -12.71 15.93 -11.03
N ASP A 229 -14.01 15.98 -11.35
CA ASP A 229 -15.12 15.79 -10.41
C ASP A 229 -15.67 14.38 -10.60
N ILE A 230 -15.34 13.46 -9.68
CA ILE A 230 -15.79 12.08 -9.77
C ILE A 230 -17.32 11.90 -9.73
N ARG A 231 -18.08 12.86 -9.16
CA ARG A 231 -19.55 12.77 -9.12
C ARG A 231 -20.18 13.28 -10.41
N GLN A 232 -19.65 14.36 -10.96
CA GLN A 232 -20.17 14.96 -12.19
C GLN A 232 -19.57 14.31 -13.44
N HIS A 233 -18.50 13.53 -13.29
CA HIS A 233 -17.77 12.89 -14.40
C HIS A 233 -17.20 13.91 -15.39
N THR A 234 -16.80 15.07 -14.88
CA THR A 234 -16.28 16.20 -15.66
C THR A 234 -14.90 16.60 -15.18
N GLY A 235 -14.18 17.38 -15.98
CA GLY A 235 -12.81 17.81 -15.69
C GLY A 235 -11.79 16.97 -16.45
N TRP A 236 -10.55 17.46 -16.51
CA TRP A 236 -9.52 16.92 -17.39
C TRP A 236 -8.46 16.12 -16.63
N LEU A 237 -7.81 16.71 -15.63
CA LEU A 237 -6.75 16.07 -14.86
C LEU A 237 -7.34 15.10 -13.81
N ARG A 238 -6.92 13.83 -13.83
CA ARG A 238 -7.48 12.78 -12.96
C ARG A 238 -6.50 12.25 -11.91
N ASN A 239 -5.38 11.68 -12.34
CA ASN A 239 -4.42 11.05 -11.44
C ASN A 239 -2.98 11.26 -11.92
N ILE A 240 -2.02 11.21 -11.00
CA ILE A 240 -0.59 11.12 -11.32
C ILE A 240 -0.05 9.87 -10.62
N ILE A 241 0.53 8.97 -11.41
CA ILE A 241 1.26 7.80 -10.91
C ILE A 241 2.74 8.07 -11.09
N ILE A 242 3.50 8.08 -10.01
CA ILE A 242 4.94 8.33 -9.99
C ILE A 242 5.63 7.04 -9.55
N ARG A 243 6.66 6.63 -10.29
CA ARG A 243 7.56 5.54 -9.91
C ARG A 243 9.01 5.99 -9.97
N LEU A 244 9.74 5.84 -8.87
CA LEU A 244 11.17 6.12 -8.75
C LEU A 244 11.91 4.83 -8.39
N CYS A 245 12.69 4.30 -9.32
CA CYS A 245 13.46 3.07 -9.15
C CYS A 245 14.80 3.33 -8.47
N SER A 246 15.37 2.31 -7.81
CA SER A 246 16.70 2.38 -7.18
C SER A 246 17.85 2.59 -8.18
N THR A 247 17.61 2.34 -9.47
CA THR A 247 18.49 2.66 -10.60
C THR A 247 18.58 4.17 -10.88
N GLY A 248 17.71 4.98 -10.26
CA GLY A 248 17.54 6.40 -10.53
C GLY A 248 16.52 6.70 -11.63
N GLU A 249 15.96 5.69 -12.28
CA GLU A 249 14.93 5.91 -13.29
C GLU A 249 13.61 6.37 -12.68
N LEU A 250 13.11 7.50 -13.19
CA LEU A 250 11.85 8.12 -12.79
C LEU A 250 10.84 8.03 -13.93
N MET A 251 9.73 7.34 -13.67
CA MET A 251 8.61 7.17 -14.58
C MET A 251 7.36 7.85 -14.02
N VAL A 252 6.76 8.76 -14.81
CA VAL A 252 5.54 9.49 -14.45
C VAL A 252 4.45 9.17 -15.46
N ASN A 253 3.27 8.79 -15.00
CA ASN A 253 2.08 8.59 -15.85
C ASN A 253 0.95 9.51 -15.39
N ILE A 254 0.56 10.46 -16.24
CA ILE A 254 -0.54 11.39 -15.95
C ILE A 254 -1.83 10.88 -16.61
N CYS A 255 -2.85 10.63 -15.79
CA CYS A 255 -4.15 10.18 -16.26
C CYS A 255 -5.06 11.37 -16.56
N LEU A 256 -5.63 11.39 -17.76
CA LEU A 256 -6.49 12.45 -18.29
C LEU A 256 -7.88 11.88 -18.61
N ASN A 257 -8.95 12.64 -18.45
CA ASN A 257 -10.30 12.16 -18.75
C ASN A 257 -10.55 11.96 -20.26
N TYR A 258 -10.04 12.89 -21.07
CA TYR A 258 -10.10 12.89 -22.53
C TYR A 258 -8.82 13.52 -23.09
N ASP A 259 -8.58 13.35 -24.38
CA ASP A 259 -7.40 13.91 -25.03
C ASP A 259 -7.63 15.36 -25.47
N GLU A 260 -6.70 16.24 -25.09
CA GLU A 260 -6.57 17.63 -25.54
C GLU A 260 -5.10 17.90 -25.86
N GLU A 261 -4.71 17.63 -27.11
CA GLU A 261 -3.30 17.53 -27.48
C GLU A 261 -2.50 18.82 -27.20
N SER A 262 -3.07 19.99 -27.50
CA SER A 262 -2.43 21.29 -27.27
C SER A 262 -2.10 21.49 -25.80
N ASP A 263 -3.08 21.27 -24.91
CA ASP A 263 -2.91 21.52 -23.49
C ASP A 263 -2.07 20.45 -22.81
N ARG A 264 -2.17 19.19 -23.27
CA ARG A 264 -1.27 18.10 -22.87
C ARG A 264 0.18 18.47 -23.18
N LYS A 265 0.48 18.92 -24.40
CA LYS A 265 1.83 19.32 -24.81
C LYS A 265 2.37 20.45 -23.92
N LYS A 266 1.60 21.53 -23.73
CA LYS A 266 1.98 22.63 -22.83
C LYS A 266 2.36 22.16 -21.43
N LEU A 267 1.51 21.33 -20.81
CA LEU A 267 1.77 20.83 -19.45
C LEU A 267 3.01 19.93 -19.40
N PHE A 268 3.16 19.05 -20.38
CA PHE A 268 4.17 18.01 -20.35
C PHE A 268 5.55 18.57 -20.68
N ASP A 269 5.63 19.48 -21.66
CA ASP A 269 6.86 20.21 -21.97
C ASP A 269 7.31 21.04 -20.76
N HIS A 270 6.39 21.78 -20.13
CA HIS A 270 6.71 22.51 -18.90
C HIS A 270 7.19 21.58 -17.77
N LEU A 271 6.55 20.42 -17.59
CA LEU A 271 6.97 19.46 -16.57
C LEU A 271 8.39 18.92 -16.82
N LEU A 272 8.73 18.59 -18.07
CA LEU A 272 10.07 18.12 -18.45
C LEU A 272 11.14 19.23 -18.33
N GLU A 273 10.77 20.48 -18.56
CA GLU A 273 11.63 21.66 -18.34
C GLU A 273 11.90 21.91 -16.85
N GLN A 274 10.93 21.67 -15.97
CA GLN A 274 11.11 21.91 -14.52
C GLN A 274 11.68 20.69 -13.77
N VAL A 275 11.47 19.47 -14.29
CA VAL A 275 11.86 18.22 -13.64
C VAL A 275 12.67 17.36 -14.61
N HIS A 276 13.94 17.73 -14.77
CA HIS A 276 14.90 17.05 -15.64
C HIS A 276 15.21 15.60 -15.20
N GLU A 277 14.87 15.23 -13.97
CA GLU A 277 15.03 13.88 -13.43
C GLU A 277 14.08 12.86 -14.09
N ILE A 278 13.02 13.31 -14.78
CA ILE A 278 12.06 12.41 -15.44
C ILE A 278 12.73 11.70 -16.59
N THR A 279 12.86 10.38 -16.48
CA THR A 279 13.41 9.52 -17.54
C THR A 279 12.34 8.99 -18.49
N THR A 280 11.10 8.84 -18.01
CA THR A 280 9.95 8.41 -18.81
C THR A 280 8.70 9.17 -18.39
N LEU A 281 8.04 9.82 -19.34
CA LEU A 281 6.75 10.49 -19.16
C LEU A 281 5.72 9.82 -20.06
N LEU A 282 4.62 9.38 -19.45
CA LEU A 282 3.48 8.78 -20.12
C LEU A 282 2.20 9.56 -19.80
N TYR A 283 1.17 9.32 -20.62
CA TYR A 283 -0.20 9.66 -20.28
C TYR A 283 -1.14 8.50 -20.53
N THR A 284 -2.25 8.49 -19.81
CA THR A 284 -3.32 7.51 -20.00
C THR A 284 -4.65 8.23 -20.11
N ILE A 285 -5.36 8.06 -21.22
CA ILE A 285 -6.73 8.58 -21.36
C ILE A 285 -7.69 7.61 -20.67
N ASN A 286 -8.31 8.05 -19.58
CA ASN A 286 -9.26 7.29 -18.79
C ASN A 286 -10.62 8.01 -18.75
N PRO A 287 -11.58 7.65 -19.62
CA PRO A 287 -12.93 8.19 -19.60
C PRO A 287 -13.87 7.47 -18.62
N LYS A 288 -13.39 6.50 -17.84
CA LYS A 288 -14.24 5.65 -16.99
C LYS A 288 -14.57 6.31 -15.65
N TRP A 289 -15.45 5.71 -14.87
CA TRP A 289 -15.77 6.21 -13.53
C TRP A 289 -14.70 5.88 -12.48
N ASN A 290 -13.91 4.82 -12.70
CA ASN A 290 -12.83 4.39 -11.82
C ASN A 290 -11.47 4.88 -12.33
N ASP A 291 -10.47 4.84 -11.46
CA ASP A 291 -9.10 5.29 -11.77
C ASP A 291 -8.19 4.14 -12.26
N SER A 292 -8.73 2.93 -12.44
CA SER A 292 -7.96 1.78 -12.93
C SER A 292 -7.46 2.02 -14.36
N ILE A 293 -6.17 1.73 -14.59
CA ILE A 293 -5.53 1.82 -15.91
C ILE A 293 -5.26 0.47 -16.58
N TYR A 294 -5.61 -0.66 -15.94
CA TYR A 294 -5.23 -2.00 -16.41
C TYR A 294 -5.79 -2.34 -17.81
N ASP A 295 -7.02 -1.92 -18.06
CA ASP A 295 -7.77 -2.07 -19.32
C ASP A 295 -7.53 -0.92 -20.30
N LEU A 296 -6.60 -0.02 -19.99
CA LEU A 296 -6.23 1.13 -20.82
C LEU A 296 -4.80 0.96 -21.35
N THR A 297 -4.46 1.73 -22.38
CA THR A 297 -3.13 1.71 -23.00
C THR A 297 -2.40 3.02 -22.70
N PRO A 298 -1.43 3.03 -21.78
CA PRO A 298 -0.55 4.17 -21.56
C PRO A 298 0.20 4.54 -22.85
N GLN A 299 0.24 5.82 -23.17
CA GLN A 299 0.93 6.38 -24.32
C GLN A 299 2.22 7.04 -23.86
N VAL A 300 3.32 6.77 -24.57
CA VAL A 300 4.63 7.36 -24.27
C VAL A 300 4.69 8.77 -24.84
N TYR A 301 4.99 9.75 -23.98
CA TYR A 301 5.30 11.11 -24.41
C TYR A 301 6.81 11.35 -24.51
N PHE A 302 7.56 10.84 -23.53
CA PHE A 302 9.02 10.97 -23.47
C PHE A 302 9.64 9.71 -22.85
N GLY A 303 10.83 9.33 -23.29
CA GLY A 303 11.58 8.18 -22.77
C GLY A 303 11.19 6.84 -23.39
N LYS A 304 11.49 5.75 -22.68
CA LYS A 304 11.40 4.37 -23.18
C LYS A 304 10.04 3.68 -22.94
N GLY A 305 9.16 4.31 -22.17
CA GLY A 305 7.82 3.79 -21.84
C GLY A 305 7.77 2.79 -20.68
N PHE A 306 8.89 2.50 -20.05
CA PHE A 306 9.02 1.64 -18.87
C PHE A 306 10.12 2.18 -17.95
N ALA A 307 10.19 1.68 -16.72
CA ALA A 307 11.33 1.90 -15.82
C ALA A 307 12.04 0.57 -15.55
N THR A 308 13.33 0.62 -15.22
CA THR A 308 14.12 -0.53 -14.79
C THR A 308 14.37 -0.42 -13.29
N GLU A 309 13.99 -1.43 -12.52
CA GLU A 309 14.32 -1.56 -11.10
C GLU A 309 15.38 -2.62 -10.89
N ARG A 310 16.13 -2.54 -9.80
CA ARG A 310 17.14 -3.52 -9.43
C ARG A 310 16.86 -4.12 -8.06
N LEU A 311 17.00 -5.44 -7.95
CA LEU A 311 17.04 -6.18 -6.68
C LEU A 311 18.27 -7.07 -6.70
N GLU A 312 19.21 -6.88 -5.77
CA GLU A 312 20.57 -7.42 -5.85
C GLU A 312 21.19 -7.23 -7.26
N ASP A 313 21.54 -8.33 -7.93
CA ASP A 313 22.15 -8.34 -9.26
C ASP A 313 21.11 -8.44 -10.39
N PHE A 314 19.81 -8.47 -10.06
CA PHE A 314 18.75 -8.68 -11.04
C PHE A 314 18.09 -7.37 -11.44
N GLU A 315 17.89 -7.18 -12.73
CA GLU A 315 17.16 -6.05 -13.30
C GLU A 315 15.76 -6.44 -13.72
N PHE A 316 14.78 -5.60 -13.41
CA PHE A 316 13.38 -5.83 -13.75
C PHE A 316 12.89 -4.65 -14.56
N LYS A 317 12.48 -4.92 -15.80
CA LYS A 317 11.64 -4.02 -16.57
C LYS A 317 10.26 -3.96 -15.92
N ILE A 318 9.82 -2.73 -15.69
CA ILE A 318 8.53 -2.43 -15.10
C ILE A 318 7.75 -1.51 -16.04
N SER A 319 6.70 -2.06 -16.62
CA SER A 319 5.74 -1.31 -17.43
C SER A 319 4.80 -0.49 -16.53
N PRO A 320 4.09 0.53 -17.05
CA PRO A 320 3.27 1.45 -16.23
C PRO A 320 2.15 0.75 -15.46
N LYS A 321 1.60 -0.33 -16.03
CA LYS A 321 0.52 -1.15 -15.45
C LYS A 321 1.05 -2.20 -14.46
N SER A 322 2.31 -2.58 -14.54
CA SER A 322 2.84 -3.76 -13.85
C SER A 322 2.95 -3.53 -12.35
N PHE A 323 2.54 -4.53 -11.58
CA PHE A 323 2.77 -4.56 -10.15
C PHE A 323 4.27 -4.82 -9.87
N PHE A 324 4.80 -4.13 -8.87
CA PHE A 324 6.11 -4.38 -8.29
C PHE A 324 6.05 -3.92 -6.83
N GLN A 325 6.86 -4.53 -5.97
CA GLN A 325 6.87 -4.18 -4.55
C GLN A 325 7.21 -2.71 -4.36
N THR A 326 6.41 -1.99 -3.55
CA THR A 326 6.55 -0.52 -3.48
C THR A 326 7.67 -0.05 -2.58
N ASN A 327 8.36 -0.94 -1.88
CA ASN A 327 9.52 -0.66 -1.03
C ASN A 327 10.66 -1.59 -1.47
N THR A 328 11.52 -1.13 -2.39
CA THR A 328 12.55 -1.97 -3.02
C THR A 328 13.51 -2.56 -2.00
N LYS A 329 13.98 -1.75 -1.03
CA LYS A 329 14.93 -2.21 0.01
C LYS A 329 14.34 -3.30 0.90
N GLN A 330 13.06 -3.18 1.29
CA GLN A 330 12.41 -4.23 2.05
C GLN A 330 11.99 -5.43 1.20
N ALA A 331 11.66 -5.23 -0.07
CA ALA A 331 11.39 -6.32 -1.00
C ALA A 331 12.60 -7.25 -1.12
N GLU A 332 13.81 -6.69 -1.18
CA GLU A 332 15.05 -7.48 -1.19
C GLU A 332 15.21 -8.33 0.09
N LYS A 333 14.91 -7.78 1.27
CA LYS A 333 14.91 -8.56 2.53
C LYS A 333 13.84 -9.66 2.52
N LEU A 334 12.62 -9.35 2.08
CA LEU A 334 11.51 -10.31 1.95
C LEU A 334 11.88 -11.47 1.01
N TYR A 335 12.47 -11.15 -0.14
CA TYR A 335 12.87 -12.13 -1.14
C TYR A 335 14.10 -12.92 -0.70
N THR A 336 15.01 -12.31 0.06
CA THR A 336 16.13 -13.02 0.70
C THR A 336 15.61 -14.09 1.67
N VAL A 337 14.66 -13.74 2.54
CA VAL A 337 14.01 -14.71 3.44
C VAL A 337 13.31 -15.82 2.63
N THR A 338 12.61 -15.44 1.56
CA THR A 338 11.94 -16.39 0.67
C THR A 338 12.94 -17.39 0.05
N ARG A 339 14.08 -16.90 -0.44
CA ARG A 339 15.18 -17.70 -0.98
C ARG A 339 15.78 -18.64 0.08
N GLU A 340 16.03 -18.13 1.28
CA GLU A 340 16.56 -18.92 2.40
C GLU A 340 15.59 -20.03 2.82
N PHE A 341 14.28 -19.74 2.87
CA PHE A 341 13.25 -20.71 3.23
C PHE A 341 13.04 -21.75 2.11
N ALA A 342 13.21 -21.36 0.85
CA ALA A 342 13.18 -22.29 -0.29
C ALA A 342 14.33 -23.32 -0.20
N ALA A 343 15.46 -22.95 0.41
CA ALA A 343 16.60 -23.82 0.70
C ALA A 343 17.10 -24.59 -0.54
N LEU A 344 17.26 -23.87 -1.65
CA LEU A 344 17.64 -24.43 -2.94
C LEU A 344 19.12 -24.83 -2.97
N THR A 345 19.44 -25.90 -3.69
CA THR A 345 20.79 -26.49 -3.79
C THR A 345 21.30 -26.59 -5.23
N GLY A 346 20.48 -26.19 -6.21
CA GLY A 346 20.75 -26.33 -7.65
C GLY A 346 19.99 -27.48 -8.30
N ASN A 347 19.27 -28.30 -7.54
CA ASN A 347 18.62 -29.52 -8.04
C ASN A 347 17.09 -29.40 -8.13
N GLU A 348 16.53 -28.41 -7.45
CA GLU A 348 15.10 -28.27 -7.21
C GLU A 348 14.37 -27.60 -8.38
N ILE A 349 13.20 -28.12 -8.70
CA ILE A 349 12.21 -27.47 -9.56
C ILE A 349 11.32 -26.60 -8.68
N VAL A 350 11.36 -25.29 -8.91
CA VAL A 350 10.58 -24.29 -8.16
C VAL A 350 9.37 -23.87 -8.97
N TYR A 351 8.20 -23.92 -8.34
CA TYR A 351 6.96 -23.36 -8.89
C TYR A 351 6.64 -22.06 -8.18
N ASP A 352 6.66 -20.95 -8.90
CA ASP A 352 6.27 -19.61 -8.42
C ASP A 352 4.80 -19.35 -8.83
N LEU A 353 3.89 -19.46 -7.88
CA LEU A 353 2.45 -19.32 -8.08
C LEU A 353 2.03 -17.89 -7.76
N TYR A 354 1.18 -17.29 -8.62
CA TYR A 354 0.90 -15.86 -8.61
C TYR A 354 2.17 -15.04 -8.86
N CYS A 355 2.99 -15.50 -9.80
CA CYS A 355 4.33 -14.96 -9.99
C CYS A 355 4.35 -13.49 -10.48
N GLY A 356 3.21 -12.95 -10.94
CA GLY A 356 3.15 -11.60 -11.50
C GLY A 356 4.15 -11.42 -12.65
N THR A 357 5.07 -10.47 -12.48
CA THR A 357 6.17 -10.18 -13.43
C THR A 357 7.40 -11.08 -13.23
N GLY A 358 7.24 -12.19 -12.49
CA GLY A 358 8.29 -13.18 -12.23
C GLY A 358 9.32 -12.75 -11.18
N SER A 359 9.05 -11.72 -10.38
CA SER A 359 10.06 -11.10 -9.51
C SER A 359 10.66 -12.08 -8.50
N ILE A 360 9.83 -12.87 -7.82
CA ILE A 360 10.30 -13.85 -6.82
C ILE A 360 11.03 -15.01 -7.50
N GLY A 361 10.43 -15.66 -8.50
CA GLY A 361 11.03 -16.77 -9.22
C GLY A 361 12.38 -16.42 -9.87
N ILE A 362 12.50 -15.22 -10.45
CA ILE A 362 13.76 -14.70 -10.99
C ILE A 362 14.78 -14.47 -9.88
N PHE A 363 14.38 -13.84 -8.77
CA PHE A 363 15.27 -13.55 -7.65
C PHE A 363 15.88 -14.81 -7.02
N VAL A 364 15.12 -15.91 -6.93
CA VAL A 364 15.60 -17.19 -6.38
C VAL A 364 16.30 -18.09 -7.42
N SER A 365 16.34 -17.68 -8.68
CA SER A 365 16.69 -18.55 -9.83
C SER A 365 18.12 -19.09 -9.83
N LYS A 366 19.09 -18.38 -9.24
CA LYS A 366 20.53 -18.74 -9.28
C LYS A 366 20.82 -20.15 -8.73
N GLN A 367 20.01 -20.63 -7.79
CA GLN A 367 20.19 -21.94 -7.15
C GLN A 367 19.05 -22.92 -7.48
N ALA A 368 18.20 -22.62 -8.45
CA ALA A 368 17.16 -23.53 -8.92
C ALA A 368 17.65 -24.32 -10.13
N LYS A 369 17.25 -25.58 -10.25
CA LYS A 369 17.40 -26.34 -11.50
C LYS A 369 16.49 -25.77 -12.58
N LYS A 370 15.28 -25.38 -12.19
CA LYS A 370 14.24 -24.87 -13.09
C LYS A 370 13.23 -24.02 -12.33
N ILE A 371 12.78 -22.92 -12.93
CA ILE A 371 11.70 -22.07 -12.43
C ILE A 371 10.48 -22.22 -13.33
N ILE A 372 9.31 -22.45 -12.75
CA ILE A 372 8.01 -22.43 -13.43
C ILE A 372 7.14 -21.36 -12.78
N GLY A 373 6.84 -20.28 -13.49
CA GLY A 373 5.92 -19.24 -13.03
C GLY A 373 4.52 -19.42 -13.60
N VAL A 374 3.49 -19.24 -12.78
CA VAL A 374 2.08 -19.27 -13.21
C VAL A 374 1.34 -18.03 -12.71
N GLU A 375 0.70 -17.30 -13.62
CA GLU A 375 -0.06 -16.07 -13.35
C GLU A 375 -1.27 -16.01 -14.30
N VAL A 376 -2.39 -15.45 -13.86
CA VAL A 376 -3.61 -15.33 -14.69
C VAL A 376 -3.55 -14.15 -15.67
N ILE A 377 -2.75 -13.13 -15.38
CA ILE A 377 -2.57 -11.93 -16.22
C ILE A 377 -1.52 -12.17 -17.31
N GLU A 378 -1.96 -12.27 -18.57
CA GLU A 378 -1.08 -12.50 -19.73
C GLU A 378 0.01 -11.42 -19.89
N GLU A 379 -0.32 -10.15 -19.66
CA GLU A 379 0.65 -9.04 -19.73
C GLU A 379 1.77 -9.19 -18.69
N ALA A 380 1.45 -9.67 -17.49
CA ALA A 380 2.44 -9.90 -16.45
C ALA A 380 3.38 -11.07 -16.82
N ILE A 381 2.86 -12.11 -17.50
CA ILE A 381 3.67 -13.21 -18.04
C ILE A 381 4.57 -12.75 -19.19
N ALA A 382 4.12 -11.82 -20.03
CA ALA A 382 4.95 -11.21 -21.05
C ALA A 382 6.13 -10.45 -20.42
N ASP A 383 5.84 -9.60 -19.42
CA ASP A 383 6.87 -8.90 -18.64
C ASP A 383 7.82 -9.90 -17.94
N ALA A 384 7.31 -11.01 -17.39
CA ALA A 384 8.12 -12.02 -16.72
C ALA A 384 9.12 -12.71 -17.66
N LYS A 385 8.70 -13.01 -18.90
CA LYS A 385 9.59 -13.57 -19.94
C LYS A 385 10.67 -12.58 -20.35
N GLU A 386 10.31 -11.30 -20.50
CA GLU A 386 11.28 -10.24 -20.79
C GLU A 386 12.27 -10.05 -19.64
N ASN A 387 11.81 -10.07 -18.39
CA ASN A 387 12.66 -9.97 -17.20
C ASN A 387 13.62 -11.16 -17.08
N ALA A 388 13.16 -12.38 -17.35
CA ALA A 388 14.04 -13.54 -17.34
C ALA A 388 15.10 -13.46 -18.45
N ALA A 389 14.72 -13.01 -19.65
CA ALA A 389 15.67 -12.79 -20.74
C ALA A 389 16.68 -11.68 -20.42
N LEU A 390 16.24 -10.57 -19.82
CA LEU A 390 17.09 -9.46 -19.38
C LEU A 390 18.17 -9.92 -18.39
N ASN A 391 17.85 -10.88 -17.52
CA ASN A 391 18.76 -11.45 -16.54
C ASN A 391 19.51 -12.70 -17.04
N ASN A 392 19.41 -13.05 -18.33
CA ASN A 392 20.03 -14.25 -18.91
C ASN A 392 19.60 -15.57 -18.22
N ILE A 393 18.36 -15.66 -17.76
CA ILE A 393 17.80 -16.84 -17.09
C ILE A 393 17.07 -17.71 -18.12
N SER A 394 17.76 -18.72 -18.65
CA SER A 394 17.20 -19.64 -19.66
C SER A 394 16.43 -20.82 -19.06
N HIS A 395 16.57 -21.09 -17.77
CA HIS A 395 15.92 -22.20 -17.05
C HIS A 395 14.61 -21.78 -16.35
N ALA A 396 14.04 -20.63 -16.72
CA ALA A 396 12.73 -20.16 -16.27
C ALA A 396 11.69 -20.25 -17.40
N ALA A 397 10.49 -20.70 -17.08
CA ALA A 397 9.35 -20.72 -17.99
C ALA A 397 8.09 -20.18 -17.30
N PHE A 398 7.33 -19.34 -18.01
CA PHE A 398 6.18 -18.61 -17.47
C PHE A 398 4.92 -18.89 -18.28
N PHE A 399 3.82 -19.22 -17.59
CA PHE A 399 2.56 -19.66 -18.19
C PHE A 399 1.38 -18.82 -17.69
N ALA A 400 0.56 -18.36 -18.64
CA ALA A 400 -0.65 -17.63 -18.34
C ALA A 400 -1.83 -18.59 -18.08
N GLY A 401 -2.49 -18.48 -16.93
CA GLY A 401 -3.72 -19.18 -16.62
C GLY A 401 -3.94 -19.49 -15.14
N ASP A 402 -5.06 -20.16 -14.86
CA ASP A 402 -5.43 -20.56 -13.50
C ASP A 402 -4.54 -21.73 -13.04
N VAL A 403 -3.84 -21.53 -11.91
CA VAL A 403 -2.98 -22.53 -11.26
C VAL A 403 -3.69 -23.88 -11.11
N ILE A 404 -4.98 -23.88 -10.76
CA ILE A 404 -5.76 -25.12 -10.55
C ILE A 404 -5.88 -25.92 -11.86
N LYS A 405 -5.96 -25.23 -13.00
CA LYS A 405 -6.08 -25.86 -14.32
C LYS A 405 -4.74 -26.27 -14.90
N ILE A 406 -3.72 -25.41 -14.73
CA ILE A 406 -2.38 -25.62 -15.29
C ILE A 406 -1.65 -26.75 -14.58
N CYS A 407 -1.66 -26.78 -13.25
CA CYS A 407 -0.84 -27.71 -12.47
C CYS A 407 -1.44 -29.13 -12.39
N ASN A 408 -1.58 -29.82 -13.53
CA ASN A 408 -2.10 -31.18 -13.63
C ASN A 408 -1.00 -32.21 -13.99
N ASP A 409 -1.33 -33.50 -13.98
CA ASP A 409 -0.34 -34.57 -14.22
C ASP A 409 0.31 -34.51 -15.61
N GLU A 410 -0.41 -34.05 -16.64
CA GLU A 410 0.17 -33.85 -17.97
C GLU A 410 1.24 -32.74 -17.92
N PHE A 411 0.91 -31.61 -17.29
CA PHE A 411 1.84 -30.50 -17.11
C PHE A 411 3.08 -30.92 -16.30
N PHE A 412 2.91 -31.72 -15.25
CA PHE A 412 4.01 -32.27 -14.47
C PHE A 412 4.85 -33.29 -15.26
N GLY A 413 4.23 -34.06 -16.17
CA GLY A 413 4.94 -34.97 -17.06
C GLY A 413 5.92 -34.24 -17.99
N VAL A 414 5.57 -33.03 -18.42
CA VAL A 414 6.42 -32.19 -19.29
C VAL A 414 7.41 -31.34 -18.48
N HIS A 415 6.96 -30.72 -17.40
CA HIS A 415 7.74 -29.70 -16.70
C HIS A 415 8.46 -30.21 -15.44
N GLY A 416 8.11 -31.39 -14.94
CA GLY A 416 8.53 -31.96 -13.66
C GLY A 416 7.55 -31.62 -12.53
N ARG A 417 7.54 -32.40 -11.45
CA ARG A 417 6.80 -32.04 -10.23
C ARG A 417 7.62 -31.02 -9.41
N PRO A 418 6.96 -30.10 -8.68
CA PRO A 418 7.66 -29.15 -7.82
C PRO A 418 8.34 -29.82 -6.63
N ASP A 419 9.60 -29.47 -6.41
CA ASP A 419 10.31 -29.74 -5.15
C ASP A 419 10.03 -28.63 -4.12
N VAL A 420 9.82 -27.40 -4.62
CA VAL A 420 9.47 -26.22 -3.85
C VAL A 420 8.36 -25.46 -4.55
N ILE A 421 7.34 -25.07 -3.80
CA ILE A 421 6.32 -24.11 -4.25
C ILE A 421 6.54 -22.80 -3.51
N ILE A 422 6.57 -21.68 -4.23
CA ILE A 422 6.48 -20.35 -3.67
C ILE A 422 5.12 -19.79 -4.06
N THR A 423 4.41 -19.17 -3.13
CA THR A 423 3.09 -18.58 -3.38
C THR A 423 2.97 -17.24 -2.67
N ASP A 424 2.56 -16.21 -3.40
CA ASP A 424 2.28 -14.86 -2.92
C ASP A 424 0.84 -14.44 -3.33
N PRO A 425 -0.19 -15.06 -2.71
CA PRO A 425 -1.58 -14.83 -3.07
C PRO A 425 -2.05 -13.41 -2.70
N PRO A 426 -3.18 -12.94 -3.28
CA PRO A 426 -3.75 -11.64 -2.93
C PRO A 426 -4.19 -11.56 -1.46
N ARG A 427 -4.53 -10.36 -0.99
CA ARG A 427 -4.97 -10.07 0.40
C ARG A 427 -6.09 -10.97 0.97
N ALA A 428 -6.89 -11.61 0.12
CA ALA A 428 -7.93 -12.55 0.52
C ALA A 428 -7.38 -13.94 0.94
N GLY A 429 -6.08 -14.16 0.79
CA GLY A 429 -5.41 -15.45 0.89
C GLY A 429 -5.68 -16.33 -0.31
N MET A 430 -5.36 -17.61 -0.18
CA MET A 430 -5.64 -18.62 -1.19
C MET A 430 -7.12 -19.00 -1.17
N HIS A 431 -7.68 -19.21 -2.36
CA HIS A 431 -8.99 -19.85 -2.46
C HIS A 431 -8.87 -21.32 -2.03
N GLU A 432 -9.90 -21.88 -1.39
CA GLU A 432 -9.91 -23.26 -0.87
C GLU A 432 -9.49 -24.30 -1.93
N LYS A 433 -9.98 -24.13 -3.17
CA LYS A 433 -9.56 -24.95 -4.33
C LYS A 433 -8.05 -24.98 -4.56
N LEU A 434 -7.35 -23.85 -4.38
CA LEU A 434 -5.90 -23.82 -4.51
C LEU A 434 -5.24 -24.55 -3.34
N VAL A 435 -5.74 -24.36 -2.12
CA VAL A 435 -5.23 -25.09 -0.94
C VAL A 435 -5.32 -26.60 -1.16
N ASN A 436 -6.48 -27.09 -1.59
CA ASN A 436 -6.69 -28.50 -1.93
C ASN A 436 -5.73 -28.95 -3.05
N LYS A 437 -5.48 -28.08 -4.03
CA LYS A 437 -4.52 -28.38 -5.09
C LYS A 437 -3.09 -28.51 -4.57
N LEU A 438 -2.66 -27.67 -3.62
CA LEU A 438 -1.34 -27.78 -2.98
C LEU A 438 -1.21 -29.07 -2.15
N LEU A 439 -2.28 -29.50 -1.48
CA LEU A 439 -2.36 -30.78 -0.77
C LEU A 439 -2.29 -31.98 -1.74
N GLU A 440 -2.90 -31.87 -2.93
CA GLU A 440 -2.83 -32.88 -3.99
C GLU A 440 -1.42 -32.96 -4.59
N ILE A 441 -0.80 -31.81 -4.90
CA ILE A 441 0.55 -31.74 -5.46
C ILE A 441 1.57 -32.32 -4.48
N ALA A 442 1.42 -32.03 -3.18
CA ALA A 442 2.27 -32.53 -2.10
C ALA A 442 3.76 -32.26 -2.33
N ALA A 443 4.11 -31.02 -2.72
CA ALA A 443 5.50 -30.61 -2.85
C ALA A 443 6.24 -30.74 -1.50
N PRO A 444 7.51 -31.17 -1.45
CA PRO A 444 8.26 -31.29 -0.21
C PRO A 444 8.30 -30.01 0.65
N ARG A 445 8.37 -28.83 0.01
CA ARG A 445 8.36 -27.52 0.69
C ARG A 445 7.40 -26.54 0.03
N ILE A 446 6.74 -25.72 0.85
CA ILE A 446 5.99 -24.55 0.39
C ILE A 446 6.50 -23.32 1.15
N VAL A 447 6.89 -22.29 0.42
CA VAL A 447 7.18 -20.95 0.97
C VAL A 447 5.98 -20.06 0.67
N TYR A 448 5.26 -19.69 1.72
CA TYR A 448 4.06 -18.86 1.61
C TYR A 448 4.35 -17.44 2.08
N VAL A 449 4.42 -16.50 1.13
CA VAL A 449 4.51 -15.06 1.36
C VAL A 449 3.09 -14.48 1.46
N SER A 450 2.80 -13.65 2.46
CA SER A 450 1.46 -13.06 2.62
C SER A 450 1.49 -11.67 3.22
N CYS A 451 0.68 -10.79 2.62
CA CYS A 451 0.38 -9.45 3.11
C CYS A 451 -0.76 -9.39 4.15
N ASN A 452 -1.32 -10.55 4.51
CA ASN A 452 -2.41 -10.69 5.47
C ASN A 452 -2.24 -11.96 6.32
N THR A 453 -1.84 -11.77 7.57
CA THR A 453 -1.54 -12.87 8.50
C THR A 453 -2.80 -13.60 8.99
N ALA A 454 -3.97 -12.96 8.96
CA ALA A 454 -5.22 -13.60 9.35
C ALA A 454 -5.69 -14.63 8.30
N THR A 455 -5.64 -14.27 7.01
CA THR A 455 -5.96 -15.22 5.93
C THR A 455 -4.86 -16.27 5.78
N GLN A 456 -3.59 -15.89 5.96
CA GLN A 456 -2.49 -16.86 6.01
C GLN A 456 -2.72 -17.89 7.13
N ALA A 457 -3.08 -17.46 8.34
CA ALA A 457 -3.38 -18.37 9.44
C ALA A 457 -4.48 -19.39 9.08
N ARG A 458 -5.60 -18.92 8.50
CA ARG A 458 -6.69 -19.80 8.01
C ARG A 458 -6.14 -20.85 7.04
N ASP A 459 -5.36 -20.42 6.06
CA ASP A 459 -4.84 -21.28 5.00
C ASP A 459 -3.82 -22.30 5.56
N LEU A 460 -2.99 -21.91 6.53
CA LEU A 460 -2.11 -22.82 7.26
C LEU A 460 -2.89 -23.91 8.00
N GLY A 461 -4.03 -23.54 8.61
CA GLY A 461 -4.92 -24.50 9.25
C GLY A 461 -5.44 -25.57 8.28
N LEU A 462 -5.78 -25.18 7.05
CA LEU A 462 -6.19 -26.12 6.01
C LEU A 462 -5.01 -26.97 5.48
N LEU A 463 -3.85 -26.34 5.25
CA LEU A 463 -2.64 -27.04 4.78
C LEU A 463 -2.06 -28.03 5.81
N SER A 464 -2.43 -27.88 7.09
CA SER A 464 -1.98 -28.73 8.19
C SER A 464 -2.38 -30.20 8.09
N GLU A 465 -3.26 -30.53 7.14
CA GLU A 465 -3.59 -31.91 6.78
C GLU A 465 -2.32 -32.70 6.39
N LYS A 466 -1.42 -32.09 5.61
CA LYS A 466 -0.18 -32.74 5.15
C LYS A 466 1.10 -32.00 5.52
N TYR A 467 1.00 -30.73 5.89
CA TYR A 467 2.17 -29.89 6.15
C TYR A 467 2.31 -29.56 7.63
N GLN A 468 3.54 -29.28 8.05
CA GLN A 468 3.86 -28.65 9.32
C GLN A 468 4.54 -27.31 9.07
N VAL A 469 4.32 -26.35 9.97
CA VAL A 469 4.98 -25.05 9.92
C VAL A 469 6.40 -25.21 10.50
N GLU A 470 7.42 -24.87 9.71
CA GLU A 470 8.82 -25.03 10.12
C GLU A 470 9.47 -23.70 10.52
N LYS A 471 9.17 -22.61 9.80
CA LYS A 471 9.69 -21.26 10.10
C LYS A 471 8.67 -20.18 9.76
N ILE A 472 8.74 -19.06 10.49
CA ILE A 472 7.87 -17.89 10.31
C ILE A 472 8.72 -16.64 10.46
N GLN A 473 8.68 -15.75 9.46
CA GLN A 473 9.43 -14.49 9.45
C GLN A 473 8.52 -13.33 9.04
N PRO A 474 8.14 -12.46 9.98
CA PRO A 474 7.50 -11.18 9.67
C PRO A 474 8.49 -10.20 9.06
N VAL A 475 8.03 -9.36 8.15
CA VAL A 475 8.81 -8.29 7.50
C VAL A 475 7.98 -7.00 7.44
N ASP A 476 8.56 -5.89 7.90
CA ASP A 476 7.94 -4.58 7.81
C ASP A 476 8.21 -3.91 6.45
N MET A 477 7.39 -4.26 5.45
CA MET A 477 7.41 -3.58 4.14
C MET A 477 6.93 -2.12 4.19
N PHE A 478 6.14 -1.74 5.19
CA PHE A 478 5.39 -0.48 5.19
C PHE A 478 5.44 0.25 6.56
N PRO A 479 6.58 0.89 6.87
CA PRO A 479 6.70 1.76 8.04
C PRO A 479 5.57 2.80 8.13
N HIS A 480 5.20 3.16 9.36
CA HIS A 480 4.09 4.07 9.69
C HIS A 480 2.69 3.59 9.30
N THR A 481 2.55 2.36 8.81
CA THR A 481 1.26 1.70 8.55
C THR A 481 1.12 0.45 9.41
N HIS A 482 -0.09 -0.10 9.48
CA HIS A 482 -0.36 -1.37 10.14
C HIS A 482 -0.12 -2.59 9.22
N HIS A 483 0.28 -2.39 7.96
CA HIS A 483 0.49 -3.50 7.05
C HIS A 483 1.80 -4.24 7.38
N ILE A 484 1.76 -5.56 7.22
CA ILE A 484 2.83 -6.49 7.59
C ILE A 484 2.88 -7.56 6.50
N GLU A 485 4.07 -7.88 6.03
CA GLU A 485 4.29 -9.10 5.24
C GLU A 485 4.78 -10.22 6.16
N CYS A 486 4.45 -11.46 5.84
CA CYS A 486 4.88 -12.62 6.62
C CYS A 486 5.22 -13.78 5.69
N VAL A 487 6.43 -14.31 5.82
CA VAL A 487 6.89 -15.50 5.08
C VAL A 487 6.81 -16.71 6.01
N VAL A 488 6.14 -17.77 5.54
CA VAL A 488 6.01 -19.03 6.27
C VAL A 488 6.59 -20.17 5.46
N LEU A 489 7.49 -20.95 6.07
CA LEU A 489 7.96 -22.20 5.50
C LEU A 489 7.09 -23.35 6.01
N LEU A 490 6.53 -24.09 5.06
CA LEU A 490 5.81 -25.34 5.29
C LEU A 490 6.63 -26.51 4.76
N LYS A 491 6.67 -27.59 5.55
CA LYS A 491 7.32 -28.85 5.19
C LYS A 491 6.31 -29.97 5.18
N LEU A 492 6.36 -30.81 4.14
CA LEU A 492 5.53 -32.01 4.07
C LEU A 492 5.91 -32.98 5.21
N ARG A 493 4.91 -33.56 5.88
CA ARG A 493 5.10 -34.49 7.01
C ARG A 493 5.64 -35.85 6.59
#